data_AF-A0A1J1HR79-F1
#
_entry.id   AF-A0A1J1HR79-F1
#
_cell.length_a   1.000
_cell.length_b   1.000
_cell.length_c   1.000
_cell.angle_alpha   90.00
_cell.angle_beta   90.00
_cell.angle_gamma   90.00
#
_symmetry.space_group_name_H-M   'P 1'
#
loop_
_entity.id
_entity.type
_entity.pdbx_description
1 polymer ?
#
loop_
_entity_poly.entity_id
_entity_poly.type
_entity_poly.pdbx_seq_one_letter_code
_entity_poly.pdbx_strand_id
1 'polypeptide(L)'
;MKNKSFRILKLLLVLSISAVCTANHYDEKLTLECIKRYLKDRNVNEDLLSFVDPFYGSVTDCESAVKGRLAVYHSSLRSALFNDRTRRPFVECTMRDIEEDDDSYDDVVLRKAAIEMISNWRFWSYFSKSSRIEELDSKANRIVLKSLTKCKGHREFGELFNNIHDGGVSWDRSGEEEYCMRKHLLSKNLLNPFNFGFNPNPRNVRTEGLNCDPVVQTIIGNIYKDIKASDCRINAFIRGGYADNILKAEVLSKLYLTMSDKSRERQDFINSMVDISYDADKC
;
A
#
# COMPACT_ATOMS: atom_id res chain seq x y z
N MET A 1 -9.94 63.29 -33.31
CA MET A 1 -8.95 62.19 -33.35
C MET A 1 -9.01 61.28 -32.12
N LYS A 2 -10.18 60.71 -31.75
CA LYS A 2 -10.34 59.87 -30.53
C LYS A 2 -10.72 58.40 -30.80
N ASN A 3 -10.67 57.93 -32.05
CA ASN A 3 -11.14 56.59 -32.43
C ASN A 3 -10.03 55.58 -32.85
N LYS A 4 -8.76 55.99 -32.88
CA LYS A 4 -7.64 55.08 -33.26
C LYS A 4 -7.02 54.33 -32.07
N SER A 5 -6.87 54.96 -30.90
CA SER A 5 -6.32 54.29 -29.70
C SER A 5 -7.19 53.16 -29.16
N PHE A 6 -8.51 53.25 -29.28
CA PHE A 6 -9.42 52.24 -28.74
C PHE A 6 -9.43 50.92 -29.54
N ARG A 7 -9.08 50.99 -30.84
CA ARG A 7 -8.96 49.79 -31.70
C ARG A 7 -7.65 49.03 -31.47
N ILE A 8 -6.55 49.74 -31.16
CA ILE A 8 -5.24 49.13 -30.89
C ILE A 8 -5.25 48.41 -29.53
N LEU A 9 -5.90 48.99 -28.52
CA LEU A 9 -6.00 48.38 -27.18
C LEU A 9 -6.81 47.08 -27.19
N LYS A 10 -7.90 47.00 -27.98
CA LYS A 10 -8.68 45.76 -28.15
C LYS A 10 -7.91 44.68 -28.93
N LEU A 11 -7.08 45.05 -29.90
CA LEU A 11 -6.26 44.10 -30.66
C LEU A 11 -5.14 43.48 -29.78
N LEU A 12 -4.51 44.30 -28.94
CA LEU A 12 -3.48 43.85 -27.99
C LEU A 12 -4.04 42.92 -26.90
N LEU A 13 -5.26 43.19 -26.42
CA LEU A 13 -5.93 42.34 -25.42
C LEU A 13 -6.38 40.99 -26.00
N VAL A 14 -6.83 40.96 -27.26
CA VAL A 14 -7.17 39.71 -27.97
C VAL A 14 -5.91 38.90 -28.29
N LEU A 15 -4.80 39.55 -28.64
CA LEU A 15 -3.51 38.90 -28.86
C LEU A 15 -2.89 38.35 -27.56
N SER A 16 -3.04 39.03 -26.42
CA SER A 16 -2.55 38.50 -25.14
C SER A 16 -3.40 37.33 -24.62
N ILE A 17 -4.72 37.35 -24.84
CA ILE A 17 -5.60 36.23 -24.46
C ILE A 17 -5.34 35.02 -25.36
N SER A 18 -5.15 35.22 -26.67
CA SER A 18 -4.79 34.12 -27.58
C SER A 18 -3.38 33.59 -27.30
N ALA A 19 -2.39 34.43 -26.98
CA ALA A 19 -1.05 33.98 -26.60
C ALA A 19 -1.03 33.16 -25.29
N VAL A 20 -1.80 33.55 -24.28
CA VAL A 20 -1.92 32.81 -23.00
C VAL A 20 -2.66 31.49 -23.21
N CYS A 21 -3.71 31.45 -24.04
CA CYS A 21 -4.38 30.20 -24.39
C CYS A 21 -3.50 29.27 -25.25
N THR A 22 -2.70 29.81 -26.18
CA THR A 22 -1.77 29.00 -26.98
C THR A 22 -0.57 28.51 -26.17
N ALA A 23 -0.08 29.27 -25.20
CA ALA A 23 1.01 28.85 -24.33
C ALA A 23 0.58 27.68 -23.42
N ASN A 24 -0.61 27.77 -22.79
CA ASN A 24 -1.16 26.67 -22.00
C ASN A 24 -1.46 25.43 -22.86
N HIS A 25 -1.99 25.62 -24.07
CA HIS A 25 -2.33 24.48 -24.94
C HIS A 25 -1.08 23.82 -25.58
N TYR A 26 -0.04 24.60 -25.85
CA TYR A 26 1.25 24.10 -26.32
C TYR A 26 1.98 23.30 -25.22
N ASP A 27 1.95 23.80 -23.98
CA ASP A 27 2.53 23.13 -22.80
C ASP A 27 1.82 21.81 -22.48
N GLU A 28 0.48 21.77 -22.58
CA GLU A 28 -0.30 20.53 -22.40
C GLU A 28 0.00 19.48 -23.47
N LYS A 29 0.16 19.90 -24.74
CA LYS A 29 0.48 18.97 -25.84
C LYS A 29 1.89 18.38 -25.67
N LEU A 30 2.87 19.22 -25.38
CA LEU A 30 4.25 18.81 -25.12
C LEU A 30 4.32 17.84 -23.93
N THR A 31 3.62 18.18 -22.83
CA THR A 31 3.52 17.33 -21.65
C THR A 31 2.90 15.97 -21.99
N LEU A 32 1.81 15.95 -22.77
CA LEU A 32 1.17 14.70 -23.20
C LEU A 32 2.10 13.81 -24.02
N GLU A 33 2.82 14.37 -25.00
CA GLU A 33 3.81 13.63 -25.81
C GLU A 33 4.90 13.02 -24.92
N CYS A 34 5.36 13.77 -23.91
CA CYS A 34 6.36 13.31 -22.96
C CYS A 34 5.89 12.20 -22.05
N ILE A 35 4.67 12.32 -21.53
CA ILE A 35 4.04 11.26 -20.73
C ILE A 35 3.89 9.99 -21.56
N LYS A 36 3.41 10.09 -22.80
CA LYS A 36 3.26 8.92 -23.69
C LYS A 36 4.60 8.24 -23.96
N ARG A 37 5.65 9.02 -24.22
CA ARG A 37 7.01 8.49 -24.41
C ARG A 37 7.50 7.75 -23.17
N TYR A 38 7.41 8.38 -21.99
CA TYR A 38 7.81 7.78 -20.71
C TYR A 38 7.12 6.43 -20.48
N LEU A 39 5.79 6.37 -20.64
CA LEU A 39 5.02 5.15 -20.45
C LEU A 39 5.43 4.05 -21.44
N LYS A 40 5.70 4.42 -22.70
CA LYS A 40 6.18 3.47 -23.72
C LYS A 40 7.55 2.91 -23.39
N ASP A 41 8.49 3.75 -22.94
CA ASP A 41 9.84 3.33 -22.57
C ASP A 41 9.84 2.32 -21.40
N ARG A 42 8.78 2.34 -20.57
CA ARG A 42 8.52 1.36 -19.49
C ARG A 42 7.67 0.15 -19.91
N ASN A 43 7.44 -0.05 -21.21
CA ASN A 43 6.59 -1.12 -21.74
C ASN A 43 5.14 -1.11 -21.21
N VAL A 44 4.63 0.05 -20.78
CA VAL A 44 3.22 0.19 -20.46
C VAL A 44 2.45 0.18 -21.78
N ASN A 45 1.63 -0.85 -21.99
CA ASN A 45 0.80 -0.98 -23.19
C ASN A 45 -0.60 -0.43 -22.93
N GLU A 46 -0.98 0.62 -23.66
CA GLU A 46 -2.32 1.19 -23.72
C GLU A 46 -2.63 1.52 -25.18
N ASP A 47 -3.88 1.34 -25.61
CA ASP A 47 -4.31 1.69 -26.97
C ASP A 47 -4.01 3.17 -27.31
N LEU A 48 -3.98 4.03 -26.28
CA LEU A 48 -3.62 5.45 -26.38
C LEU A 48 -2.15 5.72 -26.77
N LEU A 49 -1.26 4.74 -26.57
CA LEU A 49 0.19 4.81 -26.81
C LEU A 49 0.58 4.29 -28.20
N SER A 50 -0.37 3.76 -28.96
CA SER A 50 -0.14 3.27 -30.33
C SER A 50 0.03 4.41 -31.36
N PHE A 51 -0.46 5.62 -31.04
CA PHE A 51 -0.33 6.82 -31.85
C PHE A 51 0.48 7.87 -31.08
N VAL A 52 1.80 7.73 -31.11
CA VAL A 52 2.73 8.75 -30.64
C VAL A 52 3.17 9.54 -31.85
N ASP A 53 2.69 10.78 -31.98
CA ASP A 53 3.34 11.73 -32.87
C ASP A 53 4.79 11.88 -32.38
N PRO A 54 5.79 11.96 -33.27
CA PRO A 54 7.18 12.12 -32.85
C PRO A 54 7.29 13.34 -31.94
N PHE A 55 7.88 13.16 -30.76
CA PHE A 55 8.20 14.30 -29.90
C PHE A 55 9.30 15.13 -30.57
N TYR A 56 9.02 16.40 -30.87
CA TYR A 56 9.95 17.32 -31.54
C TYR A 56 10.63 18.26 -30.53
N GLY A 57 11.16 17.74 -29.42
CA GLY A 57 11.89 18.48 -28.38
C GLY A 57 13.11 17.73 -27.84
N SER A 58 13.80 18.31 -26.83
CA SER A 58 14.95 17.64 -26.19
C SER A 58 14.51 16.60 -25.16
N VAL A 59 15.29 15.51 -25.01
CA VAL A 59 15.02 14.47 -24.01
C VAL A 59 14.93 15.06 -22.60
N THR A 60 15.82 16.00 -22.28
CA THR A 60 15.89 16.68 -20.98
C THR A 60 14.63 17.48 -20.65
N ASP A 61 14.07 18.19 -21.63
CA ASP A 61 12.82 18.93 -21.44
C ASP A 61 11.67 17.98 -21.14
N CYS A 62 11.69 16.82 -21.79
CA CYS A 62 10.68 15.80 -21.67
C CYS A 62 10.71 15.10 -20.30
N GLU A 63 11.90 14.75 -19.83
CA GLU A 63 12.10 14.24 -18.47
C GLU A 63 11.66 15.26 -17.41
N SER A 64 11.96 16.54 -17.65
CA SER A 64 11.59 17.63 -16.74
C SER A 64 10.07 17.83 -16.69
N ALA A 65 9.37 17.74 -17.83
CA ALA A 65 7.90 17.78 -17.89
C ALA A 65 7.27 16.61 -17.11
N VAL A 66 7.76 15.39 -17.30
CA VAL A 66 7.27 14.20 -16.58
C VAL A 66 7.54 14.31 -15.08
N LYS A 67 8.77 14.66 -14.68
CA LYS A 67 9.12 14.87 -13.26
C LYS A 67 8.29 15.96 -12.62
N GLY A 68 8.06 17.08 -13.31
CA GLY A 68 7.19 18.15 -12.85
C GLY A 68 5.75 17.67 -12.62
N ARG A 69 5.22 16.86 -13.54
CA ARG A 69 3.88 16.29 -13.41
C ARG A 69 3.77 15.32 -12.24
N LEU A 70 4.74 14.41 -12.09
CA LEU A 70 4.81 13.48 -10.97
C LEU A 70 4.93 14.21 -9.62
N ALA A 71 5.74 15.26 -9.54
CA ALA A 71 5.87 16.07 -8.33
C ALA A 71 4.53 16.70 -7.90
N VAL A 72 3.67 17.11 -8.84
CA VAL A 72 2.32 17.59 -8.53
C VAL A 72 1.45 16.47 -7.95
N TYR A 73 1.49 15.26 -8.51
CA TYR A 73 0.75 14.11 -7.99
C TYR A 73 1.22 13.72 -6.58
N HIS A 74 2.53 13.57 -6.39
CA HIS A 74 3.13 13.25 -5.09
C HIS A 74 2.84 14.31 -4.03
N SER A 75 2.93 15.60 -4.38
CA SER A 75 2.60 16.70 -3.46
C SER A 75 1.11 16.70 -3.07
N SER A 76 0.23 16.44 -4.04
CA SER A 76 -1.22 16.37 -3.81
C SER A 76 -1.57 15.19 -2.91
N LEU A 77 -0.99 14.02 -3.17
CA LEU A 77 -1.13 12.83 -2.34
C LEU A 77 -0.62 13.08 -0.92
N ARG A 78 0.61 13.58 -0.77
CA ARG A 78 1.20 13.92 0.53
C ARG A 78 0.28 14.85 1.32
N SER A 79 -0.24 15.89 0.67
CA SER A 79 -1.18 16.85 1.30
C SER A 79 -2.48 16.18 1.74
N ALA A 80 -3.07 15.32 0.89
CA ALA A 80 -4.29 14.58 1.22
C ALA A 80 -4.09 13.65 2.43
N LEU A 81 -2.98 12.91 2.46
CA LEU A 81 -2.65 12.03 3.58
C LEU A 81 -2.31 12.81 4.87
N PHE A 82 -1.64 13.94 4.76
CA PHE A 82 -1.26 14.78 5.90
C PHE A 82 -2.46 15.48 6.55
N ASN A 83 -3.48 15.82 5.76
CA ASN A 83 -4.72 16.43 6.23
C ASN A 83 -5.61 15.44 7.00
N ASP A 84 -5.47 14.14 6.75
CA ASP A 84 -6.13 13.09 7.56
C ASP A 84 -5.33 12.83 8.85
N ARG A 85 -5.94 13.14 10.00
CA ARG A 85 -5.32 12.95 11.33
C ARG A 85 -4.88 11.51 11.59
N THR A 86 -5.60 10.53 11.04
CA THR A 86 -5.31 9.10 11.27
C THR A 86 -4.15 8.60 10.42
N ARG A 87 -3.92 9.21 9.24
CA ARG A 87 -2.87 8.82 8.29
C ARG A 87 -1.60 9.63 8.47
N ARG A 88 -1.69 10.87 8.99
CA ARG A 88 -0.58 11.80 9.20
C ARG A 88 0.69 11.15 9.78
N PRO A 89 0.63 10.28 10.81
CA PRO A 89 1.84 9.68 11.39
C PRO A 89 2.61 8.76 10.43
N PHE A 90 1.99 8.33 9.34
CA PHE A 90 2.53 7.35 8.40
C PHE A 90 2.87 7.94 7.03
N VAL A 91 2.65 9.25 6.82
CA VAL A 91 2.82 9.93 5.52
C VAL A 91 4.22 9.75 4.96
N GLU A 92 5.25 10.07 5.73
CA GLU A 92 6.64 10.00 5.23
C GLU A 92 7.05 8.57 4.84
N CYS A 93 6.66 7.58 5.65
CA CYS A 93 6.88 6.18 5.29
C CYS A 93 6.11 5.81 4.02
N THR A 94 4.86 6.23 3.90
CA THR A 94 3.98 5.89 2.76
C THR A 94 4.50 6.50 1.47
N MET A 95 4.89 7.77 1.50
CA MET A 95 5.45 8.44 0.32
C MET A 95 6.75 7.78 -0.10
N ARG A 96 7.65 7.47 0.84
CA ARG A 96 8.88 6.74 0.53
C ARG A 96 8.59 5.37 -0.07
N ASP A 97 7.66 4.61 0.50
CA ASP A 97 7.29 3.29 -0.04
C ASP A 97 6.75 3.39 -1.47
N ILE A 98 5.91 4.39 -1.76
CA ILE A 98 5.38 4.65 -3.11
C ILE A 98 6.49 5.07 -4.09
N GLU A 99 7.40 5.94 -3.66
CA GLU A 99 8.52 6.44 -4.47
C GLU A 99 9.58 5.36 -4.72
N GLU A 100 9.69 4.34 -3.86
CA GLU A 100 10.64 3.23 -3.99
C GLU A 100 10.04 1.97 -4.67
N ASP A 101 8.71 1.82 -4.77
CA ASP A 101 8.02 0.61 -5.29
C ASP A 101 7.77 0.64 -6.82
N ASP A 102 8.81 0.24 -7.58
CA ASP A 102 8.81 -0.09 -9.04
C ASP A 102 8.11 0.93 -9.97
N ASP A 103 8.01 2.18 -9.51
CA ASP A 103 7.26 3.31 -10.09
C ASP A 103 5.81 2.96 -10.53
N SER A 104 5.21 1.94 -9.92
CA SER A 104 3.89 1.45 -10.31
C SER A 104 2.78 2.51 -10.12
N TYR A 105 2.95 3.36 -9.10
CA TYR A 105 2.07 4.50 -8.86
C TYR A 105 2.23 5.57 -9.93
N ASP A 106 3.46 5.92 -10.26
CA ASP A 106 3.82 6.93 -11.27
C ASP A 106 3.22 6.57 -12.62
N ASP A 107 3.37 5.31 -13.03
CA ASP A 107 2.76 4.80 -14.26
C ASP A 107 1.23 4.95 -14.27
N VAL A 108 0.56 4.63 -13.15
CA VAL A 108 -0.90 4.74 -13.05
C VAL A 108 -1.37 6.20 -13.14
N VAL A 109 -0.75 7.13 -12.42
CA VAL A 109 -1.16 8.54 -12.43
C VAL A 109 -0.83 9.22 -13.74
N LEU A 110 0.27 8.83 -14.39
CA LEU A 110 0.65 9.33 -15.72
C LEU A 110 -0.28 8.82 -16.82
N ARG A 111 -0.72 7.55 -16.76
CA ARG A 111 -1.75 7.04 -17.68
C ARG A 111 -3.06 7.81 -17.55
N LYS A 112 -3.48 8.08 -16.30
CA LYS A 112 -4.68 8.90 -16.04
C LYS A 112 -4.52 10.29 -16.66
N ALA A 113 -3.39 10.95 -16.42
CA ALA A 113 -3.09 12.27 -16.99
C ALA A 113 -3.17 12.27 -18.52
N ALA A 114 -2.57 11.25 -19.17
CA ALA A 114 -2.58 11.13 -20.62
C ALA A 114 -4.01 10.99 -21.17
N ILE A 115 -4.86 10.19 -20.52
CA ILE A 115 -6.27 10.01 -20.90
C ILE A 115 -7.05 11.30 -20.73
N GLU A 116 -6.85 12.01 -19.62
CA GLU A 116 -7.53 13.28 -19.34
C GLU A 116 -7.21 14.34 -20.40
N MET A 117 -5.93 14.46 -20.79
CA MET A 117 -5.42 15.40 -21.79
C MET A 117 -5.85 15.07 -23.24
N ILE A 118 -6.25 13.82 -23.53
CA ILE A 118 -6.78 13.47 -24.85
C ILE A 118 -8.24 13.93 -24.95
N SER A 119 -8.48 14.92 -25.81
CA SER A 119 -9.80 15.50 -26.13
C SER A 119 -10.52 14.82 -27.31
N ASN A 120 -9.90 13.81 -27.93
CA ASN A 120 -10.35 13.30 -29.22
C ASN A 120 -11.43 12.21 -29.08
N TRP A 121 -12.68 12.58 -29.38
CA TRP A 121 -13.87 11.71 -29.43
C TRP A 121 -13.74 10.46 -30.31
N ARG A 122 -12.77 10.42 -31.24
CA ARG A 122 -12.50 9.25 -32.10
C ARG A 122 -11.97 8.04 -31.35
N PHE A 123 -11.32 8.22 -30.19
CA PHE A 123 -10.66 7.13 -29.47
C PHE A 123 -11.48 6.59 -28.31
N TRP A 124 -12.28 7.44 -27.67
CA TRP A 124 -13.06 7.07 -26.51
C TRP A 124 -14.45 7.65 -26.61
N SER A 125 -15.47 6.78 -26.49
CA SER A 125 -16.78 7.28 -26.08
C SER A 125 -16.65 7.87 -24.67
N TYR A 126 -17.42 8.90 -24.35
CA TYR A 126 -17.41 9.53 -23.02
C TYR A 126 -17.48 8.50 -21.88
N PHE A 127 -18.33 7.48 -22.03
CA PHE A 127 -18.49 6.39 -21.07
C PHE A 127 -17.23 5.53 -20.91
N SER A 128 -16.56 5.18 -22.00
CA SER A 128 -15.32 4.40 -21.94
C SER A 128 -14.18 5.18 -21.27
N LYS A 129 -14.10 6.50 -21.50
CA LYS A 129 -13.08 7.36 -20.86
C LYS A 129 -13.29 7.43 -19.34
N SER A 130 -14.53 7.68 -18.90
CA SER A 130 -14.86 7.74 -17.46
C SER A 130 -14.55 6.42 -16.77
N SER A 131 -14.99 5.29 -17.33
CA SER A 131 -14.76 3.97 -16.76
C SER A 131 -13.27 3.65 -16.61
N ARG A 132 -12.44 4.02 -17.59
CA ARG A 132 -10.99 3.82 -17.51
C ARG A 132 -10.33 4.72 -16.47
N ILE A 133 -10.75 5.97 -16.34
CA ILE A 133 -10.26 6.87 -15.28
C ILE A 133 -10.61 6.31 -13.91
N GLU A 134 -11.85 5.84 -13.71
CA GLU A 134 -12.28 5.21 -12.46
C GLU A 134 -11.46 3.95 -12.11
N GLU A 135 -11.13 3.13 -13.12
CA GLU A 135 -10.26 1.96 -12.94
C GLU A 135 -8.85 2.38 -12.47
N LEU A 136 -8.26 3.41 -13.11
CA LEU A 136 -6.94 3.92 -12.75
C LEU A 136 -6.95 4.58 -11.36
N ASP A 137 -8.01 5.30 -11.01
CA ASP A 137 -8.19 5.85 -9.67
C ASP A 137 -8.30 4.75 -8.61
N SER A 138 -9.03 3.67 -8.90
CA SER A 138 -9.10 2.50 -8.03
C SER A 138 -7.73 1.85 -7.84
N LYS A 139 -6.93 1.73 -8.91
CA LYS A 139 -5.55 1.19 -8.84
C LYS A 139 -4.63 2.09 -8.03
N ALA A 140 -4.62 3.40 -8.28
CA ALA A 140 -3.80 4.36 -7.53
C ALA A 140 -4.16 4.31 -6.04
N ASN A 141 -5.46 4.34 -5.71
CA ASN A 141 -5.93 4.23 -4.33
C ASN A 141 -5.52 2.91 -3.67
N ARG A 142 -5.51 1.81 -4.42
CA ARG A 142 -5.06 0.50 -3.91
C ARG A 142 -3.57 0.49 -3.57
N ILE A 143 -2.72 1.09 -4.42
CA ILE A 143 -1.28 1.23 -4.16
C ILE A 143 -1.04 2.07 -2.90
N VAL A 144 -1.73 3.21 -2.79
CA VAL A 144 -1.66 4.09 -1.61
C VAL A 144 -2.13 3.35 -0.36
N LEU A 145 -3.24 2.63 -0.42
CA LEU A 145 -3.78 1.88 0.73
C LEU A 145 -2.81 0.77 1.16
N LYS A 146 -2.25 0.00 0.22
CA LYS A 146 -1.24 -1.02 0.51
C LYS A 146 -0.05 -0.42 1.25
N SER A 147 0.49 0.69 0.74
CA SER A 147 1.64 1.40 1.31
C SER A 147 1.32 1.94 2.72
N LEU A 148 0.13 2.52 2.91
CA LEU A 148 -0.34 2.96 4.22
C LEU A 148 -0.46 1.80 5.21
N THR A 149 -1.10 0.70 4.81
CA THR A 149 -1.29 -0.49 5.66
C THR A 149 0.06 -1.10 6.03
N LYS A 150 1.02 -1.15 5.10
CA LYS A 150 2.39 -1.55 5.37
C LYS A 150 3.05 -0.64 6.39
N CYS A 151 3.08 0.67 6.17
CA CYS A 151 3.72 1.62 7.06
C CYS A 151 3.10 1.66 8.46
N LYS A 152 1.76 1.60 8.54
CA LYS A 152 1.04 1.49 9.80
C LYS A 152 1.36 0.17 10.50
N GLY A 153 1.26 -0.95 9.79
CA GLY A 153 1.49 -2.29 10.33
C GLY A 153 2.92 -2.51 10.79
N HIS A 154 3.93 -1.99 10.08
CA HIS A 154 5.34 -2.07 10.53
C HIS A 154 5.55 -1.46 11.91
N ARG A 155 4.86 -0.36 12.22
CA ARG A 155 4.91 0.25 13.53
C ARG A 155 4.06 -0.53 14.53
N GLU A 156 2.77 -0.69 14.26
CA GLU A 156 1.81 -1.26 15.22
C GLU A 156 2.11 -2.73 15.53
N PHE A 157 2.40 -3.56 14.51
CA PHE A 157 2.79 -4.95 14.71
C PHE A 157 4.21 -5.09 15.25
N GLY A 158 5.08 -4.15 14.95
CA GLY A 158 6.40 -4.07 15.57
C GLY A 158 6.33 -3.82 17.08
N GLU A 159 5.48 -2.88 17.50
CA GLU A 159 5.17 -2.60 18.90
C GLU A 159 4.46 -3.80 19.55
N LEU A 160 3.47 -4.41 18.88
CA LEU A 160 2.78 -5.60 19.37
C LEU A 160 3.74 -6.77 19.60
N PHE A 161 4.61 -7.07 18.64
CA PHE A 161 5.62 -8.13 18.80
C PHE A 161 6.53 -7.86 19.99
N ASN A 162 7.03 -6.62 20.10
CA ASN A 162 7.87 -6.23 21.23
C ASN A 162 7.12 -6.33 22.56
N ASN A 163 5.83 -5.96 22.61
CA ASN A 163 5.02 -6.09 23.82
C ASN A 163 4.80 -7.56 24.23
N ILE A 164 4.59 -8.45 23.25
CA ILE A 164 4.50 -9.90 23.49
C ILE A 164 5.84 -10.46 23.99
N HIS A 165 6.96 -9.95 23.46
CA HIS A 165 8.29 -10.50 23.71
C HIS A 165 8.99 -9.94 24.95
N ASP A 166 8.85 -8.64 25.21
CA ASP A 166 9.59 -7.88 26.22
C ASP A 166 8.67 -7.36 27.34
N GLY A 167 7.39 -7.13 27.03
CA GLY A 167 6.43 -6.47 27.91
C GLY A 167 5.95 -7.32 29.09
N GLY A 168 6.40 -8.56 29.22
CA GLY A 168 6.00 -9.41 30.35
C GLY A 168 4.49 -9.66 30.41
N VAL A 169 3.77 -9.54 29.28
CA VAL A 169 2.41 -10.09 29.14
C VAL A 169 2.56 -11.61 29.12
N SER A 170 2.87 -12.15 30.28
CA SER A 170 2.59 -13.51 30.66
C SER A 170 1.08 -13.60 30.61
N TRP A 171 0.55 -14.00 29.45
CA TRP A 171 -0.63 -14.85 29.48
C TRP A 171 -0.18 -16.01 30.34
N ASP A 172 -0.55 -15.97 31.63
CA ASP A 172 -0.21 -17.02 32.58
C ASP A 172 -1.06 -18.23 32.24
N ARG A 173 -0.69 -18.83 31.11
CA ARG A 173 -1.36 -19.97 30.53
C ARG A 173 -1.13 -21.15 31.45
N SER A 174 -2.14 -21.99 31.56
CA SER A 174 -1.94 -23.29 32.20
C SER A 174 -0.89 -24.08 31.43
N GLY A 175 -0.25 -25.06 32.08
CA GLY A 175 0.71 -25.92 31.36
C GLY A 175 0.07 -26.68 30.19
N GLU A 176 -1.20 -27.03 30.31
CA GLU A 176 -1.98 -27.69 29.26
C GLU A 176 -2.23 -26.76 28.08
N GLU A 177 -2.60 -25.50 28.35
CA GLU A 177 -2.78 -24.48 27.31
C GLU A 177 -1.47 -24.24 26.54
N GLU A 178 -0.35 -24.08 27.26
CA GLU A 178 0.97 -23.89 26.64
C GLU A 178 1.35 -25.10 25.77
N TYR A 179 1.19 -26.32 26.28
CA TYR A 179 1.44 -27.54 25.52
C TYR A 179 0.57 -27.63 24.27
N CYS A 180 -0.73 -27.34 24.39
CA CYS A 180 -1.65 -27.41 23.27
C CYS A 180 -1.38 -26.35 22.20
N MET A 181 -1.01 -25.13 22.60
CA MET A 181 -0.54 -24.09 21.67
C MET A 181 0.71 -24.53 20.91
N ARG A 182 1.74 -25.02 21.62
CA ARG A 182 2.98 -25.53 21.03
C ARG A 182 2.71 -26.66 20.05
N LYS A 183 1.87 -27.63 20.44
CA LYS A 183 1.47 -28.76 19.58
C LYS A 183 0.74 -28.31 18.32
N HIS A 184 -0.16 -27.34 18.43
CA HIS A 184 -0.89 -26.76 17.28
C HIS A 184 0.03 -26.03 16.30
N LEU A 185 0.97 -25.23 16.80
CA LEU A 185 1.92 -24.52 15.94
C LEU A 185 2.87 -25.49 15.24
N LEU A 186 3.27 -26.59 15.90
CA LEU A 186 4.02 -27.66 15.26
C LEU A 186 3.21 -28.39 14.18
N SER A 187 1.96 -28.74 14.45
CA SER A 187 1.13 -29.46 13.46
C SER A 187 0.82 -28.61 12.23
N LYS A 188 0.79 -27.28 12.38
CA LYS A 188 0.68 -26.31 11.29
C LYS A 188 2.01 -25.95 10.61
N ASN A 189 3.14 -26.54 11.04
CA ASN A 189 4.48 -26.19 10.56
C ASN A 189 4.84 -24.70 10.72
N LEU A 190 4.26 -24.02 11.71
CA LEU A 190 4.57 -22.62 12.02
C LEU A 190 5.77 -22.47 12.96
N LEU A 191 6.16 -23.56 13.62
CA LEU A 191 7.38 -23.68 14.40
C LEU A 191 8.17 -24.90 13.93
N ASN A 192 9.49 -24.77 13.91
CA ASN A 192 10.40 -25.88 13.69
C ASN A 192 10.82 -26.45 15.06
N PRO A 193 10.53 -27.73 15.37
CA PRO A 193 10.87 -28.32 16.67
C PRO A 193 12.39 -28.43 16.91
N PHE A 194 13.21 -28.30 15.87
CA PHE A 194 14.67 -28.35 15.97
C PHE A 194 15.30 -26.98 16.21
N ASN A 195 14.53 -25.90 16.17
CA ASN A 195 15.04 -24.55 16.40
C ASN A 195 14.90 -24.14 17.87
N PHE A 196 15.76 -23.23 18.31
CA PHE A 196 15.60 -22.48 19.57
C PHE A 196 15.51 -23.31 20.87
N GLY A 197 16.03 -24.55 20.86
CA GLY A 197 15.90 -25.45 22.02
C GLY A 197 14.45 -25.78 22.36
N PHE A 198 13.57 -25.81 21.34
CA PHE A 198 12.14 -25.97 21.53
C PHE A 198 11.79 -27.27 22.25
N ASN A 199 11.16 -27.15 23.41
CA ASN A 199 10.48 -28.26 24.09
C ASN A 199 8.96 -28.11 23.88
N PRO A 200 8.29 -29.10 23.26
CA PRO A 200 6.83 -29.09 23.12
C PRO A 200 6.09 -29.11 24.47
N ASN A 201 6.65 -29.74 25.50
CA ASN A 201 6.06 -29.91 26.83
C ASN A 201 7.03 -29.44 27.94
N PRO A 202 7.31 -28.12 28.05
CA PRO A 202 8.30 -27.59 28.98
C PRO A 202 7.91 -27.74 30.46
N ARG A 203 6.61 -27.87 30.74
CA ARG A 203 6.07 -27.98 32.10
C ARG A 203 5.74 -29.43 32.51
N ASN A 204 6.10 -30.42 31.70
CA ASN A 204 5.85 -31.84 31.95
C ASN A 204 4.38 -32.16 32.29
N VAL A 205 3.43 -31.53 31.59
CA VAL A 205 2.00 -31.84 31.75
C VAL A 205 1.72 -33.27 31.29
N ARG A 206 0.78 -33.94 31.96
CA ARG A 206 0.27 -35.25 31.53
C ARG A 206 -0.51 -35.07 30.24
N THR A 207 -0.17 -35.86 29.23
CA THR A 207 -0.72 -35.69 27.87
C THR A 207 -1.77 -36.76 27.53
N GLU A 208 -1.85 -37.81 28.34
CA GLU A 208 -2.79 -38.90 28.19
C GLU A 208 -4.24 -38.39 28.30
N GLY A 209 -5.01 -38.52 27.22
CA GLY A 209 -6.41 -38.07 27.18
C GLY A 209 -6.60 -36.55 26.99
N LEU A 210 -5.52 -35.76 26.88
CA LEU A 210 -5.62 -34.32 26.66
C LEU A 210 -5.99 -34.02 25.19
N ASN A 211 -7.20 -33.50 24.99
CA ASN A 211 -7.66 -33.02 23.68
C ASN A 211 -7.33 -31.53 23.51
N CYS A 212 -6.35 -31.24 22.66
CA CYS A 212 -5.88 -29.87 22.44
C CYS A 212 -6.75 -29.03 21.50
N ASP A 213 -7.58 -29.65 20.66
CA ASP A 213 -8.41 -28.92 19.70
C ASP A 213 -9.36 -27.92 20.38
N PRO A 214 -10.19 -28.30 21.36
CA PRO A 214 -11.09 -27.35 22.02
C PRO A 214 -10.34 -26.28 22.81
N VAL A 215 -9.17 -26.63 23.39
CA VAL A 215 -8.32 -25.70 24.13
C VAL A 215 -7.82 -24.60 23.19
N VAL A 216 -7.23 -24.99 22.05
CA VAL A 216 -6.70 -24.04 21.07
C VAL A 216 -7.81 -23.22 20.42
N GLN A 217 -8.95 -23.82 20.08
CA GLN A 217 -10.09 -23.08 19.54
C GLN A 217 -10.63 -22.04 20.52
N THR A 218 -10.61 -22.33 21.83
CA THR A 218 -10.99 -21.35 22.86
C THR A 218 -10.02 -20.18 22.89
N ILE A 219 -8.71 -20.46 22.85
CA ILE A 219 -7.66 -19.44 22.83
C ILE A 219 -7.78 -18.54 21.59
N ILE A 220 -7.86 -19.15 20.41
CA ILE A 220 -8.02 -18.47 19.12
C ILE A 220 -9.31 -17.63 19.11
N GLY A 221 -10.42 -18.21 19.58
CA GLY A 221 -11.71 -17.52 19.66
C GLY A 221 -11.63 -16.27 20.55
N ASN A 222 -10.88 -16.32 21.65
CA ASN A 222 -10.69 -15.15 22.51
C ASN A 222 -9.88 -14.05 21.83
N ILE A 223 -8.84 -14.38 21.06
CA ILE A 223 -8.08 -13.39 20.27
C ILE A 223 -9.01 -12.65 19.30
N TYR A 224 -9.93 -13.36 18.64
CA TYR A 224 -10.87 -12.73 17.70
C TYR A 224 -11.99 -11.94 18.37
N LYS A 225 -12.45 -12.33 19.56
CA LYS A 225 -13.48 -11.59 20.31
C LYS A 225 -13.08 -10.15 20.63
N ASP A 226 -11.79 -9.91 20.82
CA ASP A 226 -11.26 -8.59 21.15
C ASP A 226 -11.15 -7.67 19.92
N ILE A 227 -11.27 -8.23 18.71
CA ILE A 227 -11.20 -7.47 17.46
C ILE A 227 -12.58 -6.89 17.12
N LYS A 228 -12.70 -5.57 17.26
CA LYS A 228 -13.90 -4.82 16.83
C LYS A 228 -13.85 -4.59 15.31
N ALA A 229 -14.30 -5.57 14.53
CA ALA A 229 -14.37 -5.48 13.07
C ALA A 229 -15.64 -6.14 12.50
N SER A 230 -15.92 -5.91 11.21
CA SER A 230 -17.01 -6.58 10.50
C SER A 230 -16.73 -8.07 10.29
N ASP A 231 -17.79 -8.87 10.08
CA ASP A 231 -17.66 -10.31 9.83
C ASP A 231 -16.75 -10.62 8.63
N CYS A 232 -16.80 -9.80 7.57
CA CYS A 232 -15.90 -9.96 6.43
C CYS A 232 -14.43 -9.84 6.86
N ARG A 233 -14.10 -8.82 7.67
CA ARG A 233 -12.73 -8.60 8.16
C ARG A 233 -12.28 -9.69 9.12
N ILE A 234 -13.16 -10.13 10.03
CA ILE A 234 -12.87 -11.26 10.93
C ILE A 234 -12.60 -12.54 10.13
N ASN A 235 -13.42 -12.84 9.12
CA ASN A 235 -13.20 -13.99 8.25
C ASN A 235 -11.89 -13.88 7.46
N ALA A 236 -11.50 -12.68 7.01
CA ALA A 236 -10.19 -12.46 6.40
C ALA A 236 -9.04 -12.74 7.38
N PHE A 237 -9.15 -12.27 8.63
CA PHE A 237 -8.16 -12.57 9.68
C PHE A 237 -8.09 -14.05 10.05
N ILE A 238 -9.21 -14.78 10.02
CA ILE A 238 -9.24 -16.23 10.23
C ILE A 238 -8.52 -16.94 9.10
N ARG A 239 -8.86 -16.64 7.84
CA ARG A 239 -8.22 -17.25 6.67
C ARG A 239 -6.72 -16.97 6.60
N GLY A 240 -6.32 -15.76 6.99
CA GLY A 240 -4.92 -15.33 7.00
C GLY A 240 -4.10 -15.90 8.16
N GLY A 241 -4.71 -16.56 9.15
CA GLY A 241 -3.97 -17.08 10.31
C GLY A 241 -3.49 -15.98 11.27
N TYR A 242 -4.26 -14.92 11.45
CA TYR A 242 -3.92 -13.82 12.37
C TYR A 242 -3.62 -14.34 13.79
N ALA A 243 -4.54 -15.14 14.35
CA ALA A 243 -4.36 -15.70 15.69
C ALA A 243 -3.16 -16.65 15.75
N ASP A 244 -2.89 -17.42 14.70
CA ASP A 244 -1.75 -18.32 14.67
C ASP A 244 -0.41 -17.55 14.75
N ASN A 245 -0.31 -16.39 14.10
CA ASN A 245 0.86 -15.52 14.18
C ASN A 245 1.05 -14.94 15.59
N ILE A 246 -0.04 -14.55 16.26
CA ILE A 246 -0.01 -14.11 17.66
C ILE A 246 0.47 -15.24 18.58
N LEU A 247 -0.08 -16.44 18.43
CA LEU A 247 0.34 -17.61 19.21
C LEU A 247 1.81 -17.96 18.96
N LYS A 248 2.27 -17.86 17.71
CA LYS A 248 3.69 -18.05 17.37
C LYS A 248 4.57 -17.06 18.12
N ALA A 249 4.24 -15.77 18.10
CA ALA A 249 4.98 -14.73 18.83
C ALA A 249 4.98 -15.00 20.35
N GLU A 250 3.85 -15.44 20.93
CA GLU A 250 3.73 -15.77 22.35
C GLU A 250 4.57 -17.00 22.74
N VAL A 251 4.68 -18.01 21.87
CA VAL A 251 5.54 -19.17 22.13
C VAL A 251 7.01 -18.80 21.98
N LEU A 252 7.35 -18.02 20.95
CA LEU A 252 8.72 -17.55 20.70
C LEU A 252 9.26 -16.69 21.85
N SER A 253 8.44 -15.86 22.49
CA SER A 253 8.87 -15.05 23.64
C SER A 253 9.30 -15.86 24.86
N LYS A 254 8.89 -17.13 24.95
CA LYS A 254 9.25 -18.08 26.00
C LYS A 254 10.48 -18.92 25.65
N LEU A 255 11.05 -18.75 24.45
CA LEU A 255 12.23 -19.47 24.00
C LEU A 255 13.48 -18.59 24.14
N TYR A 256 14.64 -19.24 24.22
CA TYR A 256 15.91 -18.53 24.14
C TYR A 256 16.23 -18.23 22.67
N LEU A 257 15.97 -16.99 22.25
CA LEU A 257 16.29 -16.50 20.92
C LEU A 257 17.55 -15.63 20.95
N THR A 258 18.42 -15.80 19.95
CA THR A 258 19.48 -14.82 19.71
C THR A 258 18.87 -13.50 19.22
N MET A 259 19.63 -12.39 19.34
CA MET A 259 19.19 -11.11 18.78
C MET A 259 18.89 -11.18 17.28
N SER A 260 19.67 -11.98 16.54
CA SER A 260 19.45 -12.20 15.11
C SER A 260 18.14 -12.96 14.85
N ASP A 261 17.86 -14.00 15.62
CA ASP A 261 16.61 -14.77 15.48
C ASP A 261 15.40 -13.92 15.84
N LYS A 262 15.46 -13.18 16.96
CA LYS A 262 14.39 -12.26 17.36
C LYS A 262 14.11 -11.21 16.28
N SER A 263 15.16 -10.64 15.68
CA SER A 263 15.00 -9.67 14.59
C SER A 263 14.34 -10.28 13.35
N ARG A 264 14.72 -11.51 12.97
CA ARG A 264 14.12 -12.22 11.83
C ARG A 264 12.65 -12.53 12.10
N GLU A 265 12.35 -13.18 13.22
CA GLU A 265 10.97 -13.54 13.59
C GLU A 265 10.06 -12.32 13.75
N ARG A 266 10.60 -11.20 14.24
CA ARG A 266 9.88 -9.92 14.29
C ARG A 266 9.49 -9.44 12.90
N GLN A 267 10.42 -9.52 11.94
CA GLN A 267 10.15 -9.07 10.57
C GLN A 267 9.14 -10.00 9.87
N ASP A 268 9.27 -11.32 10.06
CA ASP A 268 8.33 -12.30 9.52
C ASP A 268 6.91 -12.12 10.10
N PHE A 269 6.81 -11.84 11.40
CA PHE A 269 5.56 -11.49 12.06
C PHE A 269 4.95 -10.22 11.47
N ILE A 270 5.72 -9.13 11.38
CA ILE A 270 5.25 -7.86 10.81
C ILE A 270 4.72 -8.06 9.39
N ASN A 271 5.49 -8.74 8.53
CA ASN A 271 5.13 -8.96 7.13
C ASN A 271 3.82 -9.75 7.03
N SER A 272 3.71 -10.85 7.77
CA SER A 272 2.50 -11.69 7.79
C SER A 272 1.28 -10.88 8.25
N MET A 273 1.42 -10.09 9.31
CA MET A 273 0.32 -9.32 9.87
C MET A 273 -0.09 -8.16 8.93
N VAL A 274 0.86 -7.52 8.24
CA VAL A 274 0.58 -6.52 7.20
C VAL A 274 -0.22 -7.13 6.04
N ASP A 275 0.20 -8.29 5.53
CA ASP A 275 -0.47 -8.96 4.41
C ASP A 275 -1.90 -9.37 4.78
N ILE A 276 -2.07 -9.94 5.98
CA ILE A 276 -3.37 -10.30 6.53
C ILE A 276 -4.27 -9.06 6.69
N SER A 277 -3.74 -7.94 7.18
CA SER A 277 -4.48 -6.68 7.31
C SER A 277 -4.87 -6.09 5.97
N TYR A 278 -3.98 -6.13 4.99
CA TYR A 278 -4.28 -5.63 3.65
C TYR A 278 -5.37 -6.46 2.96
N ASP A 279 -5.36 -7.78 3.13
CA ASP A 279 -6.44 -8.64 2.64
C ASP A 279 -7.77 -8.38 3.36
N ALA A 280 -7.72 -8.10 4.67
CA ALA A 280 -8.91 -7.72 5.43
C ALA A 280 -9.46 -6.35 5.02
N ASP A 281 -8.63 -5.40 4.61
CA ASP A 281 -9.07 -4.07 4.15
C ASP A 281 -9.72 -4.09 2.74
N LYS A 282 -9.77 -5.25 2.08
CA LYS A 282 -10.57 -5.47 0.86
C LYS A 282 -12.04 -5.80 1.16
N CYS A 283 -12.36 -5.99 2.44
CA CYS A 283 -13.71 -5.89 2.98
C CYS A 283 -14.03 -4.41 3.26
#